data_AF-A0A066YHM4-F1
#
_entry.id   AF-A0A066YHM4-F1
#
_cell.length_a   1.000
_cell.length_b   1.000
_cell.length_c   1.000
_cell.angle_alpha   90.00
_cell.angle_beta   90.00
_cell.angle_gamma   90.00
#
_symmetry.space_group_name_H-M   'P 1'
#
loop_
_entity.id
_entity.type
_entity.pdbx_description
1 polymer ?
#
loop_
_entity_poly.entity_id
_entity_poly.type
_entity_poly.pdbx_seq_one_letter_code
_entity_poly.pdbx_strand_id
1 'polypeptide(L)'
;MSNEAPAPPTAFHWPPSARVNSLGGPLLICDADAFPDWGGAGPDPYQDLDPACDYLRAWTAVHPDDDDLDAATVRFGPERQHTALIWETDGEASAEIALAADSAAFLVMRSWIPRTWDGPRRRAARALPAEEQPAGTLDLPGGRAVVAWAAVAAADTRPAPEGRTATHLSLDVDGTSRIGAVLHVAPGAYRVTYGEQEGVRGRYLPADTPFASADDDWSCRWVRFTRTGPAAGGA
;
A
#
# COMPACT_ATOMS: atom_id res chain seq x y z
N MET A 1 -3.98 -17.40 34.88
CA MET A 1 -3.50 -16.55 33.77
C MET A 1 -2.74 -17.47 32.83
N SER A 2 -3.36 -17.86 31.72
CA SER A 2 -2.70 -18.73 30.74
C SER A 2 -1.67 -17.92 29.98
N ASN A 3 -0.40 -18.28 30.10
CA ASN A 3 0.67 -17.81 29.22
C ASN A 3 0.43 -18.45 27.86
N GLU A 4 -0.40 -17.83 27.03
CA GLU A 4 -0.48 -18.17 25.63
C GLU A 4 0.83 -17.73 24.99
N ALA A 5 1.60 -18.68 24.46
CA ALA A 5 2.82 -18.36 23.76
C ALA A 5 2.47 -17.47 22.55
N PRO A 6 3.27 -16.42 22.27
CA PRO A 6 3.00 -15.55 21.13
C PRO A 6 2.98 -16.39 19.84
N ALA A 7 1.98 -16.13 19.00
CA ALA A 7 1.88 -16.78 17.70
C ALA A 7 3.18 -16.58 16.89
N PRO A 8 3.63 -17.58 16.12
CA PRO A 8 4.81 -17.43 15.27
C PRO A 8 4.61 -16.29 14.27
N PRO A 9 5.68 -15.56 13.89
CA PRO A 9 5.57 -14.46 12.94
C PRO A 9 5.09 -14.97 11.58
N THR A 10 4.17 -14.22 10.97
CA THR A 10 3.62 -14.52 9.64
C THR A 10 4.73 -14.53 8.59
N ALA A 11 4.84 -15.63 7.84
CA ALA A 11 5.78 -15.72 6.73
C ALA A 11 5.22 -15.02 5.49
N PHE A 12 5.89 -13.94 5.06
CA PHE A 12 5.56 -13.21 3.85
C PHE A 12 6.40 -13.70 2.66
N HIS A 13 5.77 -13.77 1.48
CA HIS A 13 6.44 -13.96 0.20
C HIS A 13 6.36 -12.69 -0.65
N TRP A 14 7.44 -12.36 -1.35
CA TRP A 14 7.58 -11.15 -2.16
C TRP A 14 7.52 -11.51 -3.66
N PRO A 15 6.34 -11.46 -4.29
CA PRO A 15 6.22 -11.74 -5.71
C PRO A 15 7.05 -10.76 -6.56
N PRO A 16 7.88 -11.25 -7.50
CA PRO A 16 8.75 -10.39 -8.32
C PRO A 16 8.02 -9.33 -9.15
N SER A 17 6.77 -9.58 -9.53
CA SER A 17 5.95 -8.73 -10.42
C SER A 17 5.11 -7.68 -9.71
N ALA A 18 5.09 -7.65 -8.37
CA ALA A 18 4.39 -6.63 -7.59
C ALA A 18 5.31 -5.44 -7.22
N ARG A 19 6.33 -5.18 -8.05
CA ARG A 19 7.26 -4.05 -7.88
C ARG A 19 6.91 -2.91 -8.81
N VAL A 20 6.84 -1.72 -8.25
CA VAL A 20 6.49 -0.48 -8.95
C VAL A 20 7.53 0.59 -8.66
N ASN A 21 7.93 1.36 -9.67
CA ASN A 21 8.66 2.61 -9.45
C ASN A 21 7.62 3.66 -9.09
N SER A 22 7.69 4.22 -7.90
CA SER A 22 6.78 5.27 -7.45
C SER A 22 7.55 6.60 -7.48
N LEU A 23 7.03 7.56 -8.26
CA LEU A 23 7.48 8.95 -8.26
C LEU A 23 6.87 9.77 -7.09
N GLY A 24 6.20 9.08 -6.15
CA GLY A 24 5.51 9.68 -5.02
C GLY A 24 4.00 9.85 -5.25
N GLY A 25 3.33 10.36 -4.22
CA GLY A 25 1.87 10.58 -4.18
C GLY A 25 1.11 9.51 -3.39
N PRO A 26 -0.19 9.75 -3.13
CA PRO A 26 -0.98 8.86 -2.31
C PRO A 26 -1.20 7.52 -3.02
N LEU A 27 -0.83 6.45 -2.32
CA LEU A 27 -1.23 5.10 -2.64
C LEU A 27 -2.69 4.88 -2.21
N LEU A 28 -3.51 4.44 -3.14
CA LEU A 28 -4.86 3.96 -2.87
C LEU A 28 -4.84 2.44 -2.62
N ILE A 29 -5.46 2.00 -1.53
CA ILE A 29 -5.75 0.58 -1.27
C ILE A 29 -7.23 0.40 -0.95
N CYS A 30 -7.95 -0.41 -1.74
CA CYS A 30 -9.37 -0.67 -1.54
C CYS A 30 -9.78 -2.07 -2.02
N ASP A 31 -11.04 -2.45 -1.79
CA ASP A 31 -11.60 -3.65 -2.41
C ASP A 31 -11.68 -3.48 -3.94
N ALA A 32 -11.39 -4.55 -4.68
CA ALA A 32 -11.39 -4.53 -6.14
C ALA A 32 -12.78 -4.27 -6.75
N ASP A 33 -13.85 -4.65 -6.06
CA ASP A 33 -15.22 -4.37 -6.51
C ASP A 33 -15.64 -2.92 -6.22
N ALA A 34 -14.95 -2.25 -5.30
CA ALA A 34 -15.14 -0.83 -5.01
C ALA A 34 -14.30 0.07 -5.94
N PHE A 35 -13.16 -0.41 -6.42
CA PHE A 35 -12.21 0.39 -7.22
C PHE A 35 -12.83 1.08 -8.45
N PRO A 36 -13.76 0.49 -9.22
CA PRO A 36 -14.39 1.18 -10.35
C PRO A 36 -15.07 2.51 -10.02
N ASP A 37 -15.46 2.72 -8.77
CA ASP A 37 -16.09 3.96 -8.29
C ASP A 37 -15.07 5.01 -7.83
N TRP A 38 -13.77 4.71 -7.89
CA TRP A 38 -12.70 5.67 -7.58
C TRP A 38 -12.52 6.67 -8.71
N GLY A 39 -12.88 7.94 -8.43
CA GLY A 39 -12.81 9.03 -9.40
C GLY A 39 -11.41 9.64 -9.59
N GLY A 40 -10.44 9.31 -8.73
CA GLY A 40 -9.07 9.84 -8.82
C GLY A 40 -9.00 11.37 -8.72
N ALA A 41 -7.95 11.93 -9.34
CA ALA A 41 -7.82 13.36 -9.54
C ALA A 41 -8.69 13.79 -10.73
N GLY A 42 -9.69 14.63 -10.45
CA GLY A 42 -10.58 15.20 -11.46
C GLY A 42 -10.34 16.70 -11.57
N PRO A 43 -10.21 17.27 -12.78
CA PRO A 43 -10.16 18.71 -12.95
C PRO A 43 -11.56 19.32 -12.80
N ASP A 44 -11.62 20.54 -12.27
CA ASP A 44 -12.80 21.39 -12.27
C ASP A 44 -12.97 22.08 -13.66
N PRO A 45 -14.03 22.89 -13.86
CA PRO A 45 -14.24 23.59 -15.13
C PRO A 45 -13.12 24.56 -15.55
N TYR A 46 -12.23 24.94 -14.63
CA TYR A 46 -11.09 25.83 -14.86
C TYR A 46 -9.77 25.08 -15.02
N GLN A 47 -9.80 23.74 -15.02
CA GLN A 47 -8.64 22.85 -15.05
C GLN A 47 -7.79 22.85 -13.77
N ASP A 48 -8.33 23.39 -12.68
CA ASP A 48 -7.77 23.20 -11.34
C ASP A 48 -8.22 21.85 -10.77
N LEU A 49 -7.60 21.38 -9.70
CA LEU A 49 -8.04 20.14 -9.04
C LEU A 49 -9.42 20.38 -8.38
N ASP A 50 -10.43 19.63 -8.81
CA ASP A 50 -11.79 19.76 -8.29
C ASP A 50 -11.80 19.47 -6.78
N PRO A 51 -12.26 20.40 -5.93
CA PRO A 51 -12.33 20.17 -4.50
C PRO A 51 -13.25 19.02 -4.09
N ALA A 52 -14.16 18.63 -4.98
CA ALA A 52 -15.04 17.48 -4.82
C ALA A 52 -14.50 16.20 -5.48
N CYS A 53 -13.28 16.17 -6.02
CA CYS A 53 -12.71 14.90 -6.48
C CYS A 53 -12.27 14.01 -5.32
N ASP A 54 -12.16 12.71 -5.59
CA ASP A 54 -11.74 11.72 -4.60
C ASP A 54 -10.28 11.93 -4.16
N TYR A 55 -9.41 12.34 -5.08
CA TYR A 55 -8.01 12.62 -4.77
C TYR A 55 -7.83 13.78 -3.77
N LEU A 56 -8.52 14.92 -3.93
CA LEU A 56 -8.35 16.02 -2.97
C LEU A 56 -8.89 15.64 -1.58
N ARG A 57 -9.99 14.88 -1.51
CA ARG A 57 -10.46 14.31 -0.25
C ARG A 57 -9.41 13.42 0.40
N ALA A 58 -8.82 12.53 -0.38
CA ALA A 58 -7.74 11.67 0.05
C ALA A 58 -6.54 12.47 0.58
N TRP A 59 -6.11 13.48 -0.16
CA TRP A 59 -5.04 14.38 0.23
C TRP A 59 -5.32 15.11 1.55
N THR A 60 -6.53 15.63 1.71
CA THR A 60 -6.95 16.35 2.93
C THR A 60 -7.00 15.41 4.14
N ALA A 61 -7.35 14.14 3.94
CA ALA A 61 -7.41 13.17 5.03
C ALA A 61 -6.03 12.80 5.59
N VAL A 62 -4.98 12.88 4.78
CA VAL A 62 -3.59 12.65 5.21
C VAL A 62 -2.86 13.93 5.64
N HIS A 63 -3.39 15.11 5.32
CA HIS A 63 -2.87 16.41 5.78
C HIS A 63 -3.93 17.24 6.52
N PRO A 64 -4.48 16.79 7.66
CA PRO A 64 -5.31 17.65 8.50
C PRO A 64 -4.51 18.84 9.05
N ASP A 65 -5.19 19.95 9.33
CA ASP A 65 -4.57 21.26 9.64
C ASP A 65 -3.51 21.25 10.77
N ASP A 66 -3.57 20.27 11.68
CA ASP A 66 -2.73 20.19 12.88
C ASP A 66 -1.69 19.06 12.87
N ASP A 67 -1.74 18.10 11.94
CA ASP A 67 -0.83 16.93 11.92
C ASP A 67 -0.72 16.32 10.51
N ASP A 68 0.49 16.04 10.04
CA ASP A 68 0.69 15.23 8.83
C ASP A 68 0.62 13.74 9.18
N LEU A 69 -0.32 13.01 8.57
CA LEU A 69 -0.47 11.57 8.74
C LEU A 69 0.16 10.84 7.55
N ASP A 70 0.92 9.78 7.82
CA ASP A 70 1.40 8.92 6.75
C ASP A 70 0.23 8.24 6.03
N ALA A 71 -0.74 7.69 6.77
CA ALA A 71 -1.87 6.98 6.19
C ALA A 71 -3.20 7.27 6.89
N ALA A 72 -4.27 7.32 6.11
CA ALA A 72 -5.62 7.56 6.60
C ALA A 72 -6.65 6.71 5.83
N THR A 73 -7.77 6.39 6.47
CA THR A 73 -8.90 5.78 5.76
C THR A 73 -9.87 6.85 5.26
N VAL A 74 -10.35 6.69 4.04
CA VAL A 74 -11.28 7.64 3.40
C VAL A 74 -12.48 6.93 2.82
N ARG A 75 -13.59 7.65 2.74
CA ARG A 75 -14.79 7.19 2.04
C ARG A 75 -14.84 7.77 0.63
N PHE A 76 -15.22 6.96 -0.35
CA PHE A 76 -15.24 7.33 -1.76
C PHE A 76 -16.42 6.69 -2.51
N GLY A 77 -16.57 7.05 -3.78
CA GLY A 77 -17.65 6.61 -4.67
C GLY A 77 -18.99 7.30 -4.40
N PRO A 78 -20.06 6.89 -5.12
CA PRO A 78 -21.40 7.41 -4.92
C PRO A 78 -21.81 7.29 -3.45
N GLU A 79 -22.33 8.38 -2.89
CA GLU A 79 -22.82 8.44 -1.51
C GLU A 79 -21.79 8.01 -0.43
N ARG A 80 -20.49 7.95 -0.76
CA ARG A 80 -19.41 7.59 0.17
C ARG A 80 -19.54 6.17 0.75
N GLN A 81 -20.11 5.26 -0.03
CA GLN A 81 -20.38 3.88 0.39
C GLN A 81 -19.11 3.03 0.56
N HIS A 82 -18.04 3.33 -0.18
CA HIS A 82 -16.80 2.55 -0.17
C HIS A 82 -15.78 3.11 0.81
N THR A 83 -14.83 2.28 1.24
CA THR A 83 -13.70 2.68 2.08
C THR A 83 -12.40 2.33 1.38
N ALA A 84 -11.45 3.25 1.40
CA ALA A 84 -10.08 3.01 0.99
C ALA A 84 -9.11 3.40 2.10
N LEU A 85 -7.92 2.84 2.08
CA LEU A 85 -6.75 3.43 2.73
C LEU A 85 -6.01 4.30 1.71
N ILE A 86 -5.65 5.50 2.14
CA ILE A 86 -4.73 6.39 1.47
C ILE A 86 -3.43 6.37 2.26
N TRP A 87 -2.32 6.13 1.58
CA TRP A 87 -0.99 6.22 2.18
C TRP A 87 -0.17 7.25 1.40
N GLU A 88 0.10 8.39 2.02
CA GLU A 88 1.00 9.43 1.49
C GLU A 88 2.40 8.83 1.34
N THR A 89 3.02 9.09 0.19
CA THR A 89 4.39 8.64 -0.03
C THR A 89 5.23 9.71 -0.74
N ASP A 90 6.17 10.30 -0.01
CA ASP A 90 7.08 11.34 -0.53
C ASP A 90 8.25 10.84 -1.41
N GLY A 91 8.54 11.56 -2.49
CA GLY A 91 9.78 11.43 -3.28
C GLY A 91 9.84 10.23 -4.24
N GLU A 92 11.02 9.91 -4.77
CA GLU A 92 11.21 8.73 -5.62
C GLU A 92 11.61 7.52 -4.77
N ALA A 93 10.88 6.40 -4.89
CA ALA A 93 11.20 5.18 -4.19
C ALA A 93 10.74 3.92 -4.93
N SER A 94 11.25 2.77 -4.50
CA SER A 94 10.73 1.48 -4.92
C SER A 94 9.56 1.07 -4.03
N ALA A 95 8.49 0.59 -4.65
CA ALA A 95 7.32 0.06 -3.97
C ALA A 95 7.19 -1.43 -4.24
N GLU A 96 6.96 -2.23 -3.20
CA GLU A 96 6.87 -3.68 -3.26
C GLU A 96 5.72 -4.19 -2.40
N ILE A 97 5.09 -5.28 -2.83
CA ILE A 97 4.00 -5.92 -2.09
C ILE A 97 4.45 -7.31 -1.65
N ALA A 98 4.13 -7.69 -0.43
CA ALA A 98 4.30 -9.02 0.11
C ALA A 98 2.95 -9.62 0.54
N LEU A 99 2.80 -10.93 0.38
CA LEU A 99 1.58 -11.66 0.73
C LEU A 99 1.91 -12.74 1.77
N ALA A 100 1.03 -12.94 2.75
CA ALA A 100 1.11 -14.09 3.63
C ALA A 100 0.70 -15.37 2.87
N ALA A 101 1.27 -16.52 3.26
CA ALA A 101 0.98 -17.79 2.60
C ALA A 101 -0.52 -18.19 2.68
N ASP A 102 -1.21 -17.80 3.74
CA ASP A 102 -2.64 -18.05 3.98
C ASP A 102 -3.55 -16.94 3.42
N SER A 103 -2.97 -15.91 2.78
CA SER A 103 -3.68 -14.73 2.27
C SER A 103 -4.42 -13.91 3.36
N ALA A 104 -4.21 -14.22 4.65
CA ALA A 104 -4.84 -13.51 5.77
C ALA A 104 -4.12 -12.19 6.11
N ALA A 105 -2.94 -11.96 5.54
CA ALA A 105 -2.24 -10.69 5.63
C ALA A 105 -1.53 -10.34 4.33
N PHE A 106 -1.34 -9.05 4.11
CA PHE A 106 -0.46 -8.53 3.08
C PHE A 106 0.25 -7.28 3.60
N LEU A 107 1.37 -6.96 2.97
CA LEU A 107 2.21 -5.83 3.33
C LEU A 107 2.55 -5.06 2.07
N VAL A 108 2.44 -3.75 2.15
CA VAL A 108 2.88 -2.83 1.12
C VAL A 108 4.06 -2.06 1.67
N MET A 109 5.21 -2.14 1.02
CA MET A 109 6.46 -1.55 1.46
C MET A 109 6.96 -0.54 0.44
N ARG A 110 7.56 0.53 0.95
CA ARG A 110 8.31 1.50 0.16
C ARG A 110 9.73 1.61 0.70
N SER A 111 10.73 1.66 -0.17
CA SER A 111 12.13 1.76 0.24
C SER A 111 12.94 2.68 -0.67
N TRP A 112 13.78 3.50 -0.04
CA TRP A 112 14.65 4.50 -0.67
C TRP A 112 16.09 3.99 -0.73
N ILE A 113 16.26 2.86 -1.42
CA ILE A 113 17.56 2.22 -1.61
C ILE A 113 17.68 1.60 -3.00
N PRO A 114 18.91 1.28 -3.45
CA PRO A 114 19.12 0.48 -4.64
C PRO A 114 18.40 -0.89 -4.56
N ARG A 115 17.82 -1.29 -5.69
CA ARG A 115 16.85 -2.40 -5.82
C ARG A 115 17.38 -3.81 -5.49
N THR A 116 18.67 -3.97 -5.25
CA THR A 116 19.35 -5.26 -5.07
C THR A 116 19.45 -5.70 -3.61
N TRP A 117 19.01 -4.88 -2.65
CA TRP A 117 19.20 -5.19 -1.24
C TRP A 117 17.89 -5.58 -0.51
N ASP A 118 17.97 -6.66 0.26
CA ASP A 118 16.83 -7.27 0.96
C ASP A 118 16.61 -6.73 2.39
N GLY A 119 17.43 -5.78 2.85
CA GLY A 119 17.33 -5.17 4.19
C GLY A 119 15.90 -4.71 4.53
N PRO A 120 15.30 -3.82 3.71
CA PRO A 120 13.94 -3.35 3.91
C PRO A 120 12.90 -4.47 3.98
N ARG A 121 12.98 -5.44 3.05
CA ARG A 121 12.03 -6.57 3.03
C ARG A 121 12.08 -7.37 4.32
N ARG A 122 13.28 -7.64 4.83
CA ARG A 122 13.45 -8.36 6.11
C ARG A 122 12.93 -7.56 7.28
N ARG A 123 13.19 -6.25 7.32
CA ARG A 123 12.69 -5.37 8.39
C ARG A 123 11.17 -5.32 8.41
N ALA A 124 10.55 -4.96 7.30
CA ALA A 124 9.09 -4.80 7.21
C ALA A 124 8.37 -6.13 7.50
N ALA A 125 8.87 -7.26 6.97
CA ALA A 125 8.27 -8.57 7.21
C ALA A 125 8.44 -9.07 8.66
N ARG A 126 9.47 -8.60 9.39
CA ARG A 126 9.76 -9.02 10.77
C ARG A 126 9.41 -7.98 11.83
N ALA A 127 8.87 -6.83 11.43
CA ALA A 127 8.52 -5.76 12.36
C ALA A 127 7.49 -6.26 13.37
N LEU A 128 7.80 -6.07 14.65
CA LEU A 128 6.96 -6.44 15.78
C LEU A 128 5.77 -5.48 15.87
N PRO A 129 4.63 -5.91 16.44
CA PRO A 129 3.46 -5.04 16.60
C PRO A 129 3.73 -3.75 17.38
N ALA A 130 4.71 -3.74 18.30
CA ALA A 130 5.09 -2.56 19.07
C ALA A 130 5.88 -1.51 18.25
N GLU A 131 6.33 -1.90 17.05
CA GLU A 131 7.05 -1.03 16.11
C GLU A 131 6.10 -0.44 15.06
N GLU A 132 4.80 -0.71 15.18
CA GLU A 132 3.79 -0.25 14.24
C GLU A 132 2.71 0.56 14.95
N GLN A 133 2.24 1.58 14.25
CA GLN A 133 1.16 2.46 14.67
C GLN A 133 -0.14 2.05 13.98
N PRO A 134 -1.30 2.15 14.64
CA PRO A 134 -2.59 1.90 14.00
C PRO A 134 -2.89 2.97 12.95
N ALA A 135 -3.24 2.55 11.73
CA ALA A 135 -3.67 3.44 10.65
C ALA A 135 -5.18 3.35 10.36
N GLY A 136 -5.84 2.28 10.83
CA GLY A 136 -7.29 2.13 10.75
C GLY A 136 -7.74 0.70 10.46
N THR A 137 -8.90 0.58 9.81
CA THR A 137 -9.47 -0.69 9.37
C THR A 137 -9.96 -0.58 7.93
N LEU A 138 -9.75 -1.62 7.14
CA LEU A 138 -10.21 -1.70 5.76
C LEU A 138 -11.02 -2.98 5.57
N ASP A 139 -12.20 -2.88 4.96
CA ASP A 139 -13.01 -4.05 4.62
C ASP A 139 -12.75 -4.46 3.16
N LEU A 140 -12.48 -5.74 2.95
CA LEU A 140 -12.16 -6.35 1.67
C LEU A 140 -13.08 -7.56 1.45
N PRO A 141 -14.41 -7.36 1.33
CA PRO A 141 -15.37 -8.46 1.28
C PRO A 141 -15.22 -9.35 0.04
N GLY A 142 -14.69 -8.81 -1.07
CA GLY A 142 -14.49 -9.53 -2.33
C GLY A 142 -13.26 -10.43 -2.36
N GLY A 143 -12.42 -10.40 -1.32
CA GLY A 143 -11.16 -11.16 -1.26
C GLY A 143 -10.14 -10.72 -2.33
N ARG A 144 -10.28 -9.49 -2.83
CA ARG A 144 -9.38 -8.90 -3.81
C ARG A 144 -9.08 -7.46 -3.42
N ALA A 145 -7.81 -7.14 -3.24
CA ALA A 145 -7.36 -5.79 -2.91
C ALA A 145 -6.75 -5.12 -4.14
N VAL A 146 -7.18 -3.91 -4.47
CA VAL A 146 -6.45 -3.06 -5.41
C VAL A 146 -5.44 -2.23 -4.63
N VAL A 147 -4.23 -2.15 -5.14
CA VAL A 147 -3.15 -1.28 -4.67
C VAL A 147 -2.72 -0.42 -5.86
N ALA A 148 -3.06 0.87 -5.87
CA ALA A 148 -2.76 1.80 -6.96
C ALA A 148 -1.85 2.94 -6.49
N TRP A 149 -0.72 3.12 -7.17
CA TRP A 149 0.38 4.04 -6.90
C TRP A 149 0.26 5.37 -7.66
N ALA A 150 -0.95 5.72 -8.08
CA ALA A 150 -1.19 6.90 -8.88
C ALA A 150 -2.55 7.50 -8.54
N ALA A 151 -2.60 8.83 -8.59
CA ALA A 151 -3.78 9.66 -8.42
C ALA A 151 -4.80 9.56 -9.57
N VAL A 152 -4.84 8.43 -10.28
CA VAL A 152 -5.63 8.27 -11.50
C VAL A 152 -7.03 7.76 -11.19
N ALA A 153 -7.99 8.11 -12.05
CA ALA A 153 -9.32 7.52 -11.99
C ALA A 153 -9.24 6.04 -12.38
N ALA A 154 -10.13 5.22 -11.83
CA ALA A 154 -10.17 3.79 -12.18
C ALA A 154 -10.43 3.57 -13.69
N ALA A 155 -11.19 4.47 -14.33
CA ALA A 155 -11.48 4.44 -15.76
C ALA A 155 -10.23 4.55 -16.66
N ASP A 156 -9.15 5.15 -16.15
CA ASP A 156 -7.89 5.33 -16.87
C ASP A 156 -6.91 4.16 -16.64
N THR A 157 -7.28 3.22 -15.77
CA THR A 157 -6.47 2.06 -15.44
C THR A 157 -6.89 0.83 -16.22
N ARG A 158 -5.91 0.04 -16.65
CA ARG A 158 -6.15 -1.24 -17.32
C ARG A 158 -5.22 -2.32 -16.81
N PRO A 159 -5.60 -3.61 -16.89
CA PRO A 159 -4.67 -4.71 -16.67
C PRO A 159 -3.44 -4.62 -17.58
N ALA A 160 -2.25 -4.80 -17.01
CA ALA A 160 -1.03 -4.91 -17.80
C ALA A 160 -1.02 -6.23 -18.60
N PRO A 161 -0.59 -6.22 -19.87
CA PRO A 161 -0.63 -7.39 -20.75
C PRO A 161 0.20 -8.59 -20.25
N GLU A 162 1.27 -8.33 -19.47
CA GLU A 162 2.18 -9.35 -18.94
C GLU A 162 2.04 -9.57 -17.42
N GLY A 163 1.07 -8.90 -16.78
CA GLY A 163 1.03 -8.76 -15.32
C GLY A 163 0.28 -9.83 -14.54
N ARG A 164 -0.18 -10.92 -15.17
CA ARG A 164 -1.06 -11.90 -14.51
C ARG A 164 -0.28 -13.08 -13.92
N THR A 165 -0.31 -13.19 -12.61
CA THR A 165 0.07 -14.41 -11.88
C THR A 165 -1.14 -14.96 -11.12
N ALA A 166 -1.00 -16.12 -10.48
CA ALA A 166 -2.08 -16.69 -9.66
C ALA A 166 -2.42 -15.82 -8.43
N THR A 167 -1.50 -14.96 -7.97
CA THR A 167 -1.65 -14.20 -6.73
C THR A 167 -1.90 -12.71 -6.96
N HIS A 168 -1.59 -12.19 -8.14
CA HIS A 168 -1.87 -10.79 -8.48
C HIS A 168 -1.90 -10.48 -9.98
N LEU A 169 -2.47 -9.32 -10.31
CA LEU A 169 -2.57 -8.72 -11.65
C LEU A 169 -2.01 -7.29 -11.64
N SER A 170 -0.97 -6.98 -12.42
CA SER A 170 -0.47 -5.59 -12.53
C SER A 170 -1.46 -4.66 -13.26
N LEU A 171 -1.47 -3.38 -12.88
CA LEU A 171 -2.26 -2.31 -13.49
C LEU A 171 -1.36 -1.31 -14.23
N ASP A 172 -1.83 -0.80 -15.35
CA ASP A 172 -1.18 0.19 -16.23
C ASP A 172 -2.13 1.37 -16.48
N VAL A 173 -1.56 2.53 -16.81
CA VAL A 173 -2.25 3.71 -17.36
C VAL A 173 -1.59 4.05 -18.68
N ASP A 174 -2.28 4.73 -19.59
CA ASP A 174 -1.71 5.11 -20.89
C ASP A 174 -0.34 5.80 -20.76
N GLY A 175 0.69 5.15 -21.31
CA GLY A 175 2.08 5.62 -21.26
C GLY A 175 2.85 5.27 -19.98
N THR A 176 2.21 4.74 -18.94
CA THR A 176 2.86 4.37 -17.67
C THR A 176 2.50 2.95 -17.25
N SER A 177 3.47 2.04 -17.32
CA SER A 177 3.28 0.66 -16.87
C SER A 177 3.46 0.51 -15.36
N ARG A 178 2.77 -0.49 -14.79
CA ARG A 178 2.85 -0.93 -13.39
C ARG A 178 2.48 0.15 -12.39
N ILE A 179 1.43 0.91 -12.64
CA ILE A 179 0.90 1.88 -11.68
C ILE A 179 0.14 1.24 -10.52
N GLY A 180 -0.01 -0.09 -10.49
CA GLY A 180 -0.72 -0.78 -9.41
C GLY A 180 -0.72 -2.29 -9.53
N ALA A 181 -1.43 -2.95 -8.62
CA ALA A 181 -1.72 -4.37 -8.67
C ALA A 181 -3.07 -4.71 -8.02
N VAL A 182 -3.74 -5.73 -8.53
CA VAL A 182 -4.85 -6.42 -7.86
C VAL A 182 -4.29 -7.66 -7.18
N LEU A 183 -4.52 -7.83 -5.89
CA LEU A 183 -4.03 -8.93 -5.05
C LEU A 183 -5.18 -9.88 -4.70
N HIS A 184 -4.93 -11.18 -4.67
CA HIS A 184 -5.83 -12.13 -4.04
C HIS A 184 -5.55 -12.21 -2.54
N VAL A 185 -6.57 -11.94 -1.73
CA VAL A 185 -6.51 -11.94 -0.25
C VAL A 185 -7.71 -12.68 0.34
N ALA A 186 -7.67 -13.03 1.62
CA ALA A 186 -8.83 -13.63 2.27
C ALA A 186 -9.95 -12.58 2.49
N PRO A 187 -11.22 -12.88 2.21
CA PRO A 187 -12.27 -11.87 2.33
C PRO A 187 -12.52 -11.45 3.80
N GLY A 188 -12.79 -10.17 4.04
CA GLY A 188 -13.27 -9.64 5.32
C GLY A 188 -12.56 -8.36 5.78
N ALA A 189 -12.70 -8.04 7.06
CA ALA A 189 -12.11 -6.85 7.67
C ALA A 189 -10.63 -7.05 8.00
N TYR A 190 -9.83 -6.01 7.77
CA TYR A 190 -8.39 -5.96 8.02
C TYR A 190 -8.06 -4.82 8.97
N ARG A 191 -7.24 -5.12 9.98
CA ARG A 191 -6.54 -4.11 10.77
C ARG A 191 -5.38 -3.58 9.92
N VAL A 192 -5.28 -2.27 9.83
CA VAL A 192 -4.20 -1.59 9.12
C VAL A 192 -3.24 -0.99 10.14
N THR A 193 -1.96 -1.32 10.00
CA THR A 193 -0.88 -0.70 10.75
C THR A 193 0.18 -0.13 9.82
N TYR A 194 0.87 0.90 10.29
CA TYR A 194 1.96 1.56 9.62
C TYR A 194 3.23 1.41 10.43
N GLY A 195 4.38 1.27 9.78
CA GLY A 195 5.67 1.30 10.46
C GLY A 195 6.76 1.85 9.57
N GLU A 196 7.86 2.25 10.21
CA GLU A 196 8.99 2.86 9.53
C GLU A 196 10.33 2.45 10.12
N GLN A 197 11.33 2.53 9.26
CA GLN A 197 12.74 2.52 9.59
C GLN A 197 13.32 3.75 8.90
N GLU A 198 13.94 4.64 9.67
CA GLU A 198 14.63 5.80 9.11
C GLU A 198 16.14 5.64 9.27
N GLY A 199 16.86 5.69 8.15
CA GLY A 199 18.30 5.80 8.12
C GLY A 199 18.75 7.25 8.29
N VAL A 200 20.00 7.46 8.67
CA VAL A 200 20.59 8.81 8.87
C VAL A 200 20.72 9.57 7.55
N ARG A 201 21.23 8.92 6.51
CA ARG A 201 21.26 9.38 5.11
C ARG A 201 20.00 8.94 4.37
N GLY A 202 19.53 7.71 4.60
CA GLY A 202 18.19 7.23 4.21
C GLY A 202 17.65 7.78 2.89
N ARG A 203 16.49 8.45 2.96
CA ARG A 203 15.78 9.11 1.85
C ARG A 203 16.56 10.18 1.08
N TYR A 204 17.68 10.66 1.61
CA TYR A 204 18.53 11.68 1.01
C TYR A 204 19.78 11.11 0.33
N LEU A 205 19.96 9.78 0.34
CA LEU A 205 21.11 9.17 -0.30
C LEU A 205 21.01 9.32 -1.84
N PRO A 206 22.01 9.91 -2.51
CA PRO A 206 22.02 9.95 -3.97
C PRO A 206 21.97 8.55 -4.57
N ALA A 207 21.21 8.37 -5.65
CA ALA A 207 20.99 7.07 -6.30
C ALA A 207 22.29 6.35 -6.70
N ASP A 208 23.36 7.09 -7.00
CA ASP A 208 24.66 6.56 -7.44
C ASP A 208 25.63 6.25 -6.27
N THR A 209 25.20 6.44 -5.02
CA THR A 209 26.07 6.20 -3.87
C THR A 209 26.28 4.71 -3.64
N PRO A 210 27.52 4.20 -3.60
CA PRO A 210 27.78 2.79 -3.31
C PRO A 210 27.29 2.43 -1.91
N PHE A 211 26.39 1.46 -1.80
CA PHE A 211 25.93 0.93 -0.52
C PHE A 211 26.90 -0.12 0.01
N ALA A 212 27.49 0.12 1.18
CA ALA A 212 28.11 -0.96 1.95
C ALA A 212 27.00 -1.78 2.61
N SER A 213 27.00 -3.10 2.43
CA SER A 213 25.94 -4.01 2.92
C SER A 213 25.78 -4.05 4.45
N ALA A 214 26.70 -3.42 5.19
CA ALA A 214 26.69 -3.31 6.64
C ALA A 214 26.12 -1.98 7.16
N ASP A 215 25.86 -1.00 6.30
CA ASP A 215 25.26 0.26 6.72
C ASP A 215 23.75 0.08 6.84
N ASP A 216 23.21 0.06 8.07
CA ASP A 216 21.77 0.19 8.36
C ASP A 216 21.22 1.59 8.03
N ASP A 217 21.83 2.25 7.04
CA ASP A 217 21.60 3.63 6.69
C ASP A 217 20.66 3.76 5.49
N TRP A 218 19.46 3.23 5.69
CA TRP A 218 18.41 3.18 4.70
C TRP A 218 17.07 3.47 5.34
N SER A 219 16.17 4.04 4.54
CA SER A 219 14.80 4.25 4.97
C SER A 219 13.87 3.27 4.28
N CYS A 220 12.92 2.71 5.05
CA CYS A 220 11.75 2.08 4.49
C CYS A 220 10.53 2.40 5.33
N ARG A 221 9.38 2.40 4.68
CA ARG A 221 8.09 2.52 5.31
C ARG A 221 7.21 1.38 4.83
N TRP A 222 6.29 0.95 5.66
CA TRP A 222 5.36 -0.10 5.27
C TRP A 222 3.99 0.09 5.89
N VAL A 223 2.99 -0.42 5.18
CA VAL A 223 1.63 -0.59 5.66
C VAL A 223 1.31 -2.08 5.65
N ARG A 224 0.88 -2.59 6.80
CA ARG A 224 0.49 -3.98 6.99
C ARG A 224 -1.01 -4.09 7.18
N PHE A 225 -1.58 -5.07 6.50
CA PHE A 225 -2.98 -5.43 6.58
C PHE A 225 -3.07 -6.82 7.17
N THR A 226 -3.70 -6.94 8.34
CA THR A 226 -3.91 -8.23 9.01
C THR A 226 -5.40 -8.46 9.20
N ARG A 227 -5.93 -9.54 8.62
CA ARG A 227 -7.35 -9.88 8.73
C ARG A 227 -7.75 -10.02 10.20
N THR A 228 -8.86 -9.38 10.56
CA THR A 228 -9.49 -9.49 11.86
C THR A 228 -10.62 -10.50 11.81
N GLY A 229 -10.64 -11.42 12.77
CA GLY A 229 -11.67 -12.46 12.86
C GLY A 229 -11.23 -13.82 12.30
N PRO A 230 -12.01 -14.89 12.58
CA PRO A 230 -11.66 -16.23 12.15
C PRO A 230 -11.67 -16.31 10.62
N ALA A 231 -10.79 -17.14 10.06
CA ALA A 231 -10.92 -17.56 8.68
C ALA A 231 -12.34 -18.11 8.52
N ALA A 232 -13.14 -17.50 7.62
CA ALA A 232 -14.46 -18.00 7.29
C ALA A 232 -14.29 -19.50 6.99
N GLY A 233 -14.78 -20.34 7.91
CA GLY A 233 -14.64 -21.79 7.79
C GLY A 233 -15.29 -22.17 6.47
N GLY A 234 -14.51 -22.74 5.56
CA GLY A 234 -15.03 -23.29 4.32
C GLY A 234 -16.08 -24.33 4.68
N ALA A 235 -17.34 -24.00 4.39
CA ALA A 235 -18.43 -24.97 4.31
C ALA A 235 -18.36 -25.67 2.94
#